data_AF-A0A3B8XBS9-F1
#
_entry.id   AF-A0A3B8XBS9-F1
#
_cell.length_a   1.000
_cell.length_b   1.000
_cell.length_c   1.000
_cell.angle_alpha   90.00
_cell.angle_beta   90.00
_cell.angle_gamma   90.00
#
_symmetry.space_group_name_H-M   'P 1'
#
loop_
_entity.id
_entity.type
_entity.pdbx_description
1 polymer ?
#
loop_
_entity_poly.entity_id
_entity_poly.type
_entity_poly.pdbx_seq_one_letter_code
_entity_poly.pdbx_strand_id
1 'polypeptide(L)'
;MGIAYRLMYAVGFTPWDRAVAIPLKELIEGPNALPAGRALDLGSGMGTKSVYMATHGGLKRDQRVRYAEGVTALAAPGATLLMMAFTKALPPVPSGVSETELRERFGPAWDLAWTKTGEQAGTPAMMRAAAAWFRLKKAA
;
A
#
# COMPACT_ATOMS: atom_id res chain seq x y z
N MET A 1 -16.94 5.50 -9.75
CA MET A 1 -15.88 5.25 -10.76
C MET A 1 -16.32 5.75 -12.12
N GLY A 2 -15.52 6.57 -12.80
CA GLY A 2 -15.91 7.17 -14.10
C GLY A 2 -15.86 6.18 -15.26
N ILE A 3 -16.70 6.41 -16.29
CA ILE A 3 -16.80 5.58 -17.51
C ILE A 3 -15.45 5.37 -18.20
N ALA A 4 -14.62 6.42 -18.26
CA ALA A 4 -13.27 6.35 -18.82
C ALA A 4 -12.38 5.30 -18.13
N TYR A 5 -12.51 5.15 -16.80
CA TYR A 5 -11.72 4.21 -16.03
C TYR A 5 -12.10 2.76 -16.35
N ARG A 6 -13.41 2.48 -16.44
CA ARG A 6 -13.92 1.14 -16.81
C ARG A 6 -13.48 0.74 -18.22
N LEU A 7 -13.50 1.68 -19.16
CA LEU A 7 -13.07 1.44 -20.55
C LEU A 7 -11.57 1.11 -20.62
N MET A 8 -10.72 1.88 -19.93
CA MET A 8 -9.27 1.62 -19.88
C MET A 8 -8.94 0.22 -19.33
N TYR A 9 -9.63 -0.23 -18.28
CA TYR A 9 -9.50 -1.61 -17.78
C TYR A 9 -10.01 -2.65 -18.78
N ALA A 10 -11.16 -2.38 -19.43
CA ALA A 10 -11.75 -3.31 -20.37
C ALA A 10 -10.86 -3.57 -21.60
N VAL A 11 -10.07 -2.58 -22.01
CA VAL A 11 -9.14 -2.70 -23.15
C VAL A 11 -7.70 -3.02 -22.72
N GLY A 12 -7.44 -3.31 -21.43
CA GLY A 12 -6.11 -3.64 -20.92
C GLY A 12 -5.11 -2.47 -20.91
N PHE A 13 -5.58 -1.23 -21.05
CA PHE A 13 -4.73 -0.04 -21.01
C PHE A 13 -4.60 0.49 -19.57
N THR A 14 -3.60 0.00 -18.83
CA THR A 14 -3.31 0.40 -17.43
C THR A 14 -1.97 1.15 -17.34
N PRO A 15 -1.86 2.41 -17.82
CA PRO A 15 -0.58 3.13 -17.88
C PRO A 15 0.06 3.37 -16.49
N TRP A 16 -0.75 3.39 -15.43
CA TRP A 16 -0.29 3.51 -14.04
C TRP A 16 0.33 2.21 -13.46
N ASP A 17 0.34 1.12 -14.23
CA ASP A 17 0.68 -0.24 -13.75
C ASP A 17 1.87 -0.86 -14.52
N ARG A 18 2.55 -0.05 -15.35
CA ARG A 18 3.61 -0.52 -16.26
C ARG A 18 5.03 -0.39 -15.70
N ALA A 19 5.18 0.20 -14.53
CA ALA A 19 6.48 0.44 -13.90
C ALA A 19 6.51 -0.16 -12.50
N VAL A 20 7.62 -0.83 -12.19
CA VAL A 20 7.91 -1.27 -10.82
C VAL A 20 8.00 -0.04 -9.92
N ALA A 21 7.32 -0.08 -8.77
CA ALA A 21 7.38 1.00 -7.81
C ALA A 21 8.82 1.25 -7.37
N ILE A 22 9.28 2.50 -7.43
CA ILE A 22 10.65 2.89 -7.07
C ILE A 22 11.06 2.35 -5.69
N PRO A 23 10.24 2.46 -4.63
CA PRO A 23 10.63 1.94 -3.32
C PRO A 23 10.77 0.41 -3.28
N LEU A 24 10.02 -0.33 -4.10
CA LEU A 24 10.19 -1.77 -4.24
C LEU A 24 11.49 -2.09 -4.97
N LYS A 25 11.76 -1.37 -6.07
CA LYS A 25 13.00 -1.52 -6.83
C LYS A 25 14.23 -1.23 -5.96
N GLU A 26 14.20 -0.17 -5.16
CA GLU A 26 15.29 0.16 -4.22
C GLU A 26 15.53 -0.92 -3.18
N LEU A 27 14.47 -1.60 -2.71
CA LEU A 27 14.61 -2.70 -1.74
C LEU A 27 15.15 -3.99 -2.36
N ILE A 28 15.04 -4.18 -3.68
CA ILE A 28 15.48 -5.39 -4.38
C ILE A 28 16.84 -5.20 -5.07
N GLU A 29 17.04 -4.04 -5.70
CA GLU A 29 18.19 -3.75 -6.57
C GLU A 29 19.08 -2.62 -6.04
N GLY A 30 18.65 -1.92 -4.97
CA GLY A 30 19.36 -0.76 -4.45
C GLY A 30 20.63 -1.09 -3.65
N PRO A 31 21.40 -0.08 -3.23
CA PRO A 31 22.66 -0.26 -2.51
C PRO A 31 22.50 -0.98 -1.16
N ASN A 32 21.29 -0.96 -0.59
CA ASN A 32 20.92 -1.64 0.65
C ASN A 32 19.84 -2.70 0.38
N ALA A 33 19.94 -3.40 -0.75
CA ALA A 33 18.99 -4.44 -1.14
C ALA A 33 18.82 -5.50 -0.05
N LEU A 34 17.58 -5.95 0.14
CA LEU A 34 17.27 -7.03 1.04
C LEU A 34 17.83 -8.35 0.49
N PRO A 35 18.31 -9.25 1.37
CA PRO A 35 18.70 -10.59 0.93
C PRO A 35 17.50 -11.32 0.32
N ALA A 36 17.77 -12.16 -0.68
CA ALA A 36 16.74 -12.97 -1.31
C ALA A 36 16.01 -13.83 -0.25
N GLY A 37 14.69 -13.91 -0.36
CA GLY A 37 13.84 -14.60 0.60
C GLY A 37 12.42 -14.81 0.09
N ARG A 38 11.56 -15.35 0.95
CA ARG A 38 10.13 -15.51 0.63
C ARG A 38 9.45 -14.14 0.66
N ALA A 39 8.77 -13.80 -0.44
CA ALA A 39 7.95 -12.60 -0.54
C ALA A 39 6.47 -12.98 -0.66
N LEU A 40 5.60 -12.21 -0.01
CA LEU A 40 4.15 -12.31 -0.14
C LEU A 40 3.64 -10.94 -0.59
N ASP A 41 2.96 -10.89 -1.73
CA ASP A 41 2.32 -9.67 -2.21
C ASP A 41 0.83 -9.69 -1.85
N LEU A 42 0.44 -8.81 -0.92
CA LEU A 42 -0.94 -8.63 -0.48
C LEU A 42 -1.58 -7.48 -1.24
N GLY A 43 -2.27 -7.83 -2.33
CA GLY A 43 -2.89 -6.84 -3.23
C GLY A 43 -2.27 -6.78 -4.62
N SER A 44 -1.58 -7.83 -5.06
CA SER A 44 -0.80 -8.00 -6.30
C SER A 44 -1.53 -7.81 -7.64
N GLY A 45 -2.77 -7.32 -7.64
CA GLY A 45 -3.54 -7.10 -8.87
C GLY A 45 -3.16 -5.79 -9.57
N MET A 46 -3.84 -5.49 -10.66
CA MET A 46 -3.61 -4.30 -11.50
C MET A 46 -4.09 -2.96 -10.87
N GLY A 47 -3.99 -2.84 -9.54
CA GLY A 47 -4.58 -1.74 -8.76
C GLY A 47 -6.12 -1.71 -8.74
N THR A 48 -6.81 -2.53 -9.55
CA THR A 48 -8.29 -2.51 -9.71
C THR A 48 -9.01 -2.75 -8.39
N LYS A 49 -8.50 -3.67 -7.57
CA LYS A 49 -9.08 -3.99 -6.26
C LYS A 49 -8.87 -2.84 -5.27
N SER A 50 -7.68 -2.23 -5.27
CA SER A 50 -7.36 -1.06 -4.44
C SER A 50 -8.21 0.15 -4.81
N VAL A 51 -8.41 0.38 -6.11
CA VAL A 51 -9.25 1.46 -6.61
C VAL A 51 -10.75 1.18 -6.44
N TYR A 52 -11.18 -0.07 -6.59
CA TYR A 52 -12.54 -0.51 -6.28
C TYR A 52 -12.82 -0.30 -4.79
N MET A 53 -11.95 -0.77 -3.89
CA MET A 53 -12.08 -0.53 -2.46
C MET A 53 -12.06 0.97 -2.16
N ALA A 54 -11.11 1.74 -2.68
CA ALA A 54 -11.05 3.19 -2.48
C ALA A 54 -12.29 3.94 -2.98
N THR A 55 -13.04 3.39 -3.94
CA THR A 55 -14.31 3.99 -4.38
C THR A 55 -15.55 3.43 -3.70
N HIS A 56 -15.41 2.37 -2.91
CA HIS A 56 -16.48 1.73 -2.15
C HIS A 56 -16.20 1.75 -0.63
N GLY A 57 -15.43 2.75 -0.16
CA GLY A 57 -15.25 3.04 1.27
C GLY A 57 -14.00 2.44 1.94
N GLY A 58 -13.17 1.70 1.19
CA GLY A 58 -11.94 1.09 1.68
C GLY A 58 -12.16 0.04 2.77
N LEU A 59 -11.08 -0.38 3.44
CA LEU A 59 -11.20 -1.16 4.67
C LEU A 59 -11.73 -0.28 5.80
N LYS A 60 -12.81 -0.73 6.45
CA LYS A 60 -13.34 -0.15 7.69
C LYS A 60 -12.33 -0.32 8.83
N ARG A 61 -12.47 0.46 9.91
CA ARG A 61 -11.54 0.44 11.06
C ARG A 61 -11.27 -0.97 11.58
N ASP A 62 -12.30 -1.77 11.83
CA ASP A 62 -12.13 -3.15 12.34
C ASP A 62 -11.48 -4.08 11.31
N GLN A 63 -11.71 -3.84 10.01
CA GLN A 63 -11.06 -4.59 8.94
C GLN A 63 -9.57 -4.24 8.84
N ARG A 64 -9.18 -2.99 9.15
CA ARG A 64 -7.77 -2.58 9.23
C ARG A 64 -7.06 -3.22 10.42
N VAL A 65 -7.73 -3.43 11.56
CA VAL A 65 -7.19 -4.21 12.69
C VAL A 65 -6.92 -5.65 12.24
N ARG A 66 -7.95 -6.34 11.73
CA ARG A 66 -7.82 -7.74 11.26
C ARG A 66 -6.77 -7.92 10.16
N TYR A 67 -6.62 -6.91 9.30
CA TYR A 67 -5.57 -6.90 8.29
C TYR A 67 -4.18 -6.89 8.96
N ALA A 68 -3.93 -5.99 9.91
CA ALA A 68 -2.65 -5.93 10.62
C ALA A 68 -2.37 -7.22 11.41
N GLU A 69 -3.38 -7.79 12.07
CA GLU A 69 -3.29 -9.08 12.77
C GLU A 69 -2.93 -10.23 11.81
N GLY A 70 -3.65 -10.36 10.69
CA GLY A 70 -3.39 -11.40 9.70
C GLY A 70 -2.01 -11.29 9.05
N VAL A 71 -1.59 -10.07 8.70
CA VAL A 71 -0.22 -9.80 8.20
C VAL A 71 0.81 -10.19 9.25
N THR A 72 0.59 -9.82 10.51
CA THR A 72 1.51 -10.12 11.61
C THR A 72 1.63 -11.62 11.87
N ALA A 73 0.52 -12.36 11.81
CA ALA A 73 0.50 -13.81 12.00
C ALA A 73 1.26 -14.56 10.90
N LEU A 74 1.22 -14.06 9.66
CA LEU A 74 1.90 -14.68 8.52
C LEU A 74 3.37 -14.27 8.37
N ALA A 75 3.76 -13.11 8.88
CA ALA A 75 5.11 -12.58 8.75
C ALA A 75 6.11 -13.32 9.65
N ALA A 76 7.21 -13.80 9.08
CA ALA A 76 8.34 -14.31 9.86
C ALA A 76 8.98 -13.18 10.70
N PRO A 77 9.65 -13.49 11.83
CA PRO A 77 10.44 -12.49 12.54
C PRO A 77 11.48 -11.83 11.64
N GLY A 78 11.72 -10.54 11.82
CA GLY A 78 12.59 -9.74 10.94
C GLY A 78 12.03 -9.39 9.56
N ALA A 79 10.79 -9.81 9.23
CA ALA A 79 10.17 -9.51 7.93
C ALA A 79 10.07 -8.01 7.65
N THR A 80 10.18 -7.63 6.38
CA THR A 80 9.90 -6.27 5.91
C THR A 80 8.53 -6.25 5.23
N LEU A 81 7.67 -5.32 5.65
CA LEU A 81 6.41 -4.98 4.99
C LEU A 81 6.58 -3.66 4.26
N LEU A 82 6.46 -3.68 2.94
CA LEU A 82 6.34 -2.48 2.11
C LEU A 82 4.87 -2.27 1.77
N MET A 83 4.30 -1.13 2.19
CA MET A 83 2.87 -0.84 2.03
C MET A 83 2.66 0.50 1.34
N MET A 84 1.83 0.53 0.30
CA MET A 84 1.30 1.76 -0.27
C MET A 84 -0.10 2.04 0.28
N ALA A 85 -0.35 3.26 0.74
CA ALA A 85 -1.67 3.68 1.20
C ALA A 85 -1.93 5.17 0.91
N PHE A 86 -3.21 5.53 0.84
CA PHE A 86 -3.64 6.93 0.71
C PHE A 86 -3.71 7.59 2.08
N THR A 87 -3.10 8.75 2.22
CA THR A 87 -2.98 9.46 3.51
C THR A 87 -4.07 10.51 3.72
N LYS A 88 -4.76 10.92 2.66
CA LYS A 88 -5.89 11.85 2.73
C LYS A 88 -7.22 11.13 2.54
N ALA A 89 -8.23 11.60 3.28
CA ALA A 89 -9.62 11.20 3.04
C ALA A 89 -10.05 11.66 1.64
N LEU A 90 -10.79 10.80 0.95
CA LEU A 90 -11.36 11.11 -0.35
C LEU A 90 -12.77 10.50 -0.40
N PRO A 91 -13.85 11.29 -0.50
CA PRO A 91 -15.21 10.76 -0.50
C PRO A 91 -15.37 9.61 -1.52
N PRO A 92 -15.96 8.45 -1.13
CA PRO A 92 -16.66 8.16 0.14
C PRO A 92 -15.76 7.61 1.28
N VAL A 93 -14.43 7.56 1.11
CA VAL A 93 -13.48 7.08 2.13
C VAL A 93 -13.28 8.17 3.20
N PRO A 94 -13.73 7.94 4.44
CA PRO A 94 -13.78 8.99 5.46
C PRO A 94 -12.40 9.29 6.07
N SER A 95 -11.42 8.40 5.92
CA SER A 95 -10.08 8.58 6.51
C SER A 95 -8.98 7.93 5.67
N GLY A 96 -7.88 8.66 5.52
CA GLY A 96 -6.61 8.09 5.05
C GLY A 96 -5.93 7.22 6.11
N VAL A 97 -4.75 6.73 5.79
CA VAL A 97 -3.84 6.03 6.71
C VAL A 97 -2.83 7.03 7.26
N SER A 98 -2.60 7.00 8.57
CA SER A 98 -1.54 7.79 9.24
C SER A 98 -0.47 6.89 9.84
N GLU A 99 0.72 7.44 10.10
CA GLU A 99 1.76 6.71 10.82
C GLU A 99 1.31 6.27 12.22
N THR A 100 0.55 7.13 12.92
CA THR A 100 -0.01 6.81 14.23
C THR A 100 -0.93 5.60 14.16
N GLU A 101 -1.81 5.54 13.14
CA GLU A 101 -2.69 4.39 12.93
C GLU A 101 -1.89 3.12 12.62
N LEU A 102 -0.82 3.21 11.82
CA LEU A 102 0.05 2.07 11.55
C LEU A 102 0.75 1.56 12.81
N ARG A 103 1.32 2.46 13.62
CA ARG A 103 1.98 2.12 14.89
C ARG A 103 1.01 1.50 15.89
N GLU A 104 -0.21 2.02 15.98
CA GLU A 104 -1.26 1.50 16.86
C GLU A 104 -1.70 0.09 16.43
N ARG A 105 -1.98 -0.11 15.13
CA ARG A 105 -2.56 -1.37 14.63
C ARG A 105 -1.56 -2.51 14.49
N PHE A 106 -0.36 -2.22 14.01
CA PHE A 106 0.70 -3.23 13.95
C PHE A 106 1.35 -3.46 15.32
N GLY A 107 1.23 -2.48 16.22
CA GLY A 107 1.65 -2.58 17.60
C GLY A 107 3.17 -2.73 17.75
N PRO A 108 3.65 -3.15 18.94
CA PRO A 108 5.07 -3.21 19.27
C PRO A 108 5.85 -4.28 18.50
N ALA A 109 5.15 -5.19 17.80
CA ALA A 109 5.79 -6.22 16.98
C ALA A 109 6.44 -5.64 15.71
N TRP A 110 6.13 -4.39 15.36
CA TRP A 110 6.61 -3.76 14.13
C TRP A 110 7.13 -2.35 14.38
N ASP A 111 8.29 -2.07 13.80
CA ASP A 111 8.86 -0.73 13.73
C ASP A 111 8.54 -0.09 12.38
N LEU A 112 7.97 1.12 12.40
CA LEU A 112 7.86 1.94 11.19
C LEU A 112 9.24 2.54 10.89
N ALA A 113 9.91 2.00 9.88
CA ALA A 113 11.27 2.36 9.50
C ALA A 113 11.33 3.67 8.69
N TRP A 114 10.41 3.85 7.74
CA TRP A 114 10.28 5.11 6.99
C TRP A 114 8.90 5.27 6.35
N THR A 115 8.60 6.53 6.01
CA THR A 115 7.47 6.95 5.16
C THR A 115 8.00 7.80 4.00
N LYS A 116 7.54 7.52 2.77
CA LYS A 116 7.82 8.32 1.58
C LYS A 116 6.51 8.85 1.00
N THR A 117 6.35 10.16 0.92
CA THR A 117 5.18 10.84 0.36
C THR A 117 5.50 11.46 -0.99
N GLY A 118 4.53 11.54 -1.89
CA GLY A 118 4.61 12.42 -3.07
C GLY A 118 5.49 11.92 -4.22
N GLU A 119 6.05 10.72 -4.12
CA GLU A 119 6.97 10.14 -5.11
C GLU A 119 6.23 9.10 -5.96
N GLN A 120 5.18 9.50 -6.69
CA GLN A 120 4.49 8.61 -7.63
C GLN A 120 3.77 9.36 -8.76
N ALA A 121 3.97 8.90 -9.99
CA ALA A 121 3.06 9.14 -11.09
C ALA A 121 1.75 8.38 -10.85
N GLY A 122 0.62 9.03 -11.05
CA GLY A 122 -0.69 8.44 -10.81
C GLY A 122 -1.81 9.27 -11.42
N THR A 123 -3.03 8.76 -11.36
CA THR A 123 -4.20 9.53 -11.81
C THR A 123 -4.41 10.77 -10.93
N PRO A 124 -5.09 11.83 -11.41
CA PRO A 124 -5.41 13.01 -10.58
C PRO A 124 -6.11 12.66 -9.26
N ALA A 125 -6.92 11.59 -9.25
CA ALA A 125 -7.56 11.10 -8.03
C ALA A 125 -6.54 10.52 -7.01
N MET A 126 -5.54 9.77 -7.47
CA MET A 126 -4.46 9.25 -6.62
C MET A 126 -3.59 10.38 -6.06
N MET A 127 -3.31 11.40 -6.88
CA MET A 127 -2.59 12.59 -6.44
C MET A 127 -3.35 13.35 -5.34
N ARG A 128 -4.67 13.50 -5.50
CA ARG A 128 -5.55 14.13 -4.49
C ARG A 128 -5.65 13.31 -3.19
N ALA A 129 -5.67 11.98 -3.31
CA ALA A 129 -5.69 11.06 -2.17
C ALA A 129 -4.34 10.96 -1.44
N ALA A 130 -3.29 11.60 -1.98
CA ALA A 130 -1.94 11.66 -1.40
C ALA A 130 -1.39 10.27 -1.07
N ALA A 131 -1.10 9.50 -2.12
CA ALA A 131 -0.42 8.22 -2.00
C ALA A 131 0.93 8.37 -1.27
N ALA A 132 1.19 7.44 -0.35
CA ALA A 132 2.44 7.32 0.36
C ALA A 132 2.85 5.85 0.47
N TRP A 133 4.16 5.64 0.56
CA TRP A 133 4.77 4.36 0.86
C TRP A 133 5.25 4.34 2.30
N PHE A 134 5.05 3.21 2.96
CA PHE A 134 5.47 2.94 4.32
C PHE A 134 6.29 1.66 4.32
N ARG A 135 7.42 1.68 5.04
CA ARG A 135 8.19 0.48 5.31
C ARG A 135 8.13 0.16 6.80
N LEU A 136 7.61 -1.00 7.13
CA LEU A 136 7.64 -1.54 8.48
C LEU A 136 8.59 -2.74 8.54
N LYS A 137 9.24 -2.92 9.69
CA LYS A 137 10.10 -4.05 9.99
C LYS A 137 9.58 -4.78 11.22
N LYS A 138 9.30 -6.07 11.10
CA LYS A 138 8.91 -6.90 12.24
C LYS A 138 10.12 -7.12 13.14
N ALA A 139 9.91 -7.09 14.46
CA ALA A 139 10.92 -7.50 15.42
C ALA A 139 11.42 -8.93 15.12
N ALA A 140 12.68 -9.19 15.45
CA ALA A 140 13.30 -10.51 15.30
C ALA A 140 12.85 -11.47 16.41
#